data_AF-A0A9D2AJ52-F1
#
_entry.id   AF-A0A9D2AJ52-F1
#
_cell.length_a   1.000
_cell.length_b   1.000
_cell.length_c   1.000
_cell.angle_alpha   90.00
_cell.angle_beta   90.00
_cell.angle_gamma   90.00
#
_symmetry.space_group_name_H-M   'P 1'
#
loop_
_entity.id
_entity.type
_entity.pdbx_description
1 polymer ?
#
loop_
_entity_poly.entity_id
_entity_poly.type
_entity_poly.pdbx_seq_one_letter_code
_entity_poly.pdbx_strand_id
1 'polypeptide(L)'
;MAYNLKQEMNKPERFLGGHRLCAGCGCGITVRAVLRALDPEDKAVIANATGCLEVSSFMYPYTAWQDSYIHTAFENAAATCGGVEAAYRVLKRKGKIDDSYKFITFGGDGGTYDIGLQSLSGAMERGHDMVYVCYDNEAYMNTGIQRSSATPRFADSTTTPVGSVHQGKPQNKKDLTEIMVAHGIPYVAQTTFIGNFRDLHEKSRKAIYTPGAAFLNVLSPCPRGWRYPTEDIAAVVKAAVDSCVWPMFEVENGVYRLTYEPRHKLPVADYMRLQGRFAHCFKPGNEWMLEQAQQWVDEKWNALLEKCTNT
;
A
#
# COMPACT_ATOMS: atom_id res chain seq x y z
N MET A 1 22.19 10.20 0.95
CA MET A 1 22.87 9.60 2.12
C MET A 1 22.38 8.18 2.29
N ALA A 2 23.19 7.27 2.83
CA ALA A 2 22.72 5.92 3.16
C ALA A 2 21.67 5.98 4.27
N TYR A 3 20.66 5.11 4.21
CA TYR A 3 19.60 5.03 5.21
C TYR A 3 20.15 4.85 6.63
N ASN A 4 19.68 5.65 7.58
CA ASN A 4 20.01 5.51 9.00
C ASN A 4 18.74 5.62 9.85
N LEU A 5 18.30 4.50 10.43
CA LEU A 5 17.06 4.44 11.22
C LEU A 5 17.01 5.51 12.31
N LYS A 6 18.10 5.72 13.06
CA LYS A 6 18.11 6.68 14.18
C LYS A 6 17.91 8.11 13.67
N GLN A 7 18.57 8.49 12.59
CA GLN A 7 18.40 9.82 11.98
C GLN A 7 16.97 9.99 11.45
N GLU A 8 16.45 9.00 10.73
CA GLU A 8 15.10 9.06 10.15
C GLU A 8 14.00 9.10 11.21
N MET A 9 14.16 8.39 12.33
CA MET A 9 13.20 8.42 13.44
C MET A 9 13.24 9.73 14.25
N ASN A 10 14.36 10.45 14.22
CA ASN A 10 14.51 11.75 14.89
C ASN A 10 13.94 12.92 14.08
N LYS A 11 13.57 12.72 12.80
CA LYS A 11 12.86 13.75 12.03
C LYS A 11 11.50 14.06 12.68
N PRO A 12 11.06 15.34 12.69
CA PRO A 12 9.71 15.70 13.10
C PRO A 12 8.66 14.91 12.32
N GLU A 13 7.57 14.53 13.01
CA GLU A 13 6.51 13.77 12.37
C GLU A 13 5.57 14.66 11.56
N ARG A 14 5.25 14.22 10.34
CA ARG A 14 4.28 14.88 9.45
C ARG A 14 2.85 14.34 9.59
N PHE A 15 2.72 13.11 10.12
CA PHE A 15 1.46 12.49 10.50
C PHE A 15 1.52 12.16 12.00
N LEU A 16 0.77 12.91 12.79
CA LEU A 16 0.87 12.96 14.25
C LEU A 16 0.04 11.87 14.93
N GLY A 17 0.36 11.62 16.21
CA GLY A 17 -0.58 10.98 17.12
C GLY A 17 -1.84 11.85 17.36
N GLY A 18 -2.87 11.26 17.97
CA GLY A 18 -4.17 11.92 18.20
C GLY A 18 -5.26 11.61 17.17
N HIS A 19 -5.02 10.62 16.30
CA HIS A 19 -6.00 10.05 15.37
C HIS A 19 -6.71 8.81 15.94
N ARG A 20 -7.85 8.41 15.37
CA ARG A 20 -8.67 7.26 15.81
C ARG A 20 -8.38 5.93 15.10
N LEU A 21 -7.20 5.78 14.50
CA LEU A 21 -6.77 4.50 13.97
C LEU A 21 -6.69 3.44 15.09
N CYS A 22 -6.98 2.18 14.75
CA CYS A 22 -6.88 1.08 15.72
C CYS A 22 -5.46 0.97 16.29
N ALA A 23 -5.35 0.47 17.53
CA ALA A 23 -4.08 0.01 18.06
C ALA A 23 -3.44 -0.99 17.08
N GLY A 24 -2.16 -0.80 16.76
CA GLY A 24 -1.46 -1.60 15.77
C GLY A 24 -1.95 -1.43 14.32
N CYS A 25 -2.58 -0.32 13.90
CA CYS A 25 -2.96 -0.15 12.50
C CYS A 25 -1.73 -0.09 11.59
N GLY A 26 -1.60 -1.06 10.66
CA GLY A 26 -0.58 -1.02 9.61
C GLY A 26 -0.69 0.23 8.74
N CYS A 27 -1.90 0.76 8.54
CA CYS A 27 -2.13 1.99 7.79
C CYS A 27 -1.37 3.20 8.36
N GLY A 28 -1.41 3.40 9.68
CA GLY A 28 -0.74 4.53 10.34
C GLY A 28 0.78 4.37 10.31
N ILE A 29 1.27 3.13 10.43
CA ILE A 29 2.69 2.80 10.29
C ILE A 29 3.17 3.13 8.87
N THR A 30 2.44 2.67 7.85
CA THR A 30 2.74 2.94 6.44
C THR A 30 2.83 4.43 6.15
N VAL A 31 1.82 5.22 6.51
CA VAL A 31 1.78 6.66 6.24
C VAL A 31 2.94 7.38 6.93
N ARG A 32 3.20 7.09 8.22
CA ARG A 32 4.33 7.69 8.95
C ARG A 32 5.67 7.34 8.31
N ALA A 33 5.87 6.07 7.93
CA ALA A 33 7.12 5.62 7.34
C ALA A 33 7.36 6.24 5.95
N VAL A 34 6.32 6.35 5.11
CA VAL A 34 6.41 6.99 3.79
C VAL A 34 6.74 8.48 3.94
N LEU A 35 6.02 9.22 4.79
CA LEU A 35 6.23 10.66 4.95
C LEU A 35 7.59 11.00 5.58
N ARG A 36 8.19 10.09 6.36
CA ARG A 36 9.57 10.27 6.87
C ARG A 36 10.62 10.26 5.76
N ALA A 37 10.30 9.78 4.56
CA ALA A 37 11.21 9.85 3.42
C ALA A 37 11.39 11.27 2.86
N LEU A 38 10.46 12.19 3.17
CA LEU A 38 10.61 13.62 2.89
C LEU A 38 11.77 14.20 3.71
N ASP A 39 12.41 15.21 3.13
CA ASP A 39 13.39 16.02 3.84
C ASP A 39 12.65 17.04 4.73
N PRO A 40 13.22 17.47 5.87
CA PRO A 40 12.53 18.37 6.81
C PRO A 40 12.04 19.68 6.19
N GLU A 41 12.74 20.19 5.17
CA GLU A 41 12.44 21.41 4.43
C GLU A 41 11.36 21.24 3.36
N ASP A 42 11.02 20.00 2.97
CA ASP A 42 10.03 19.76 1.94
C ASP A 42 8.64 20.25 2.37
N LYS A 43 7.95 20.86 1.42
CA LYS A 43 6.53 21.18 1.54
C LYS A 43 5.73 20.10 0.82
N ALA A 44 4.80 19.43 1.50
CA ALA A 44 3.95 18.44 0.85
C ALA A 44 2.49 18.89 0.80
N VAL A 45 1.80 18.46 -0.26
CA VAL A 45 0.35 18.49 -0.35
C VAL A 45 -0.15 17.06 -0.40
N ILE A 46 -0.95 16.71 0.60
CA ILE A 46 -1.47 15.37 0.80
C ILE A 46 -2.92 15.31 0.34
N ALA A 47 -3.21 14.44 -0.62
CA ALA A 47 -4.57 14.03 -0.95
C ALA A 47 -4.86 12.66 -0.33
N ASN A 48 -6.10 12.43 0.09
CA ASN A 48 -6.48 11.17 0.71
C ASN A 48 -7.87 10.72 0.24
N ALA A 49 -7.95 9.50 -0.28
CA ALA A 49 -9.21 8.87 -0.63
C ALA A 49 -10.00 8.54 0.64
N THR A 50 -11.33 8.74 0.63
CA THR A 50 -12.21 8.29 1.71
C THR A 50 -11.93 6.82 2.10
N GLY A 51 -11.74 6.56 3.39
CA GLY A 51 -11.35 5.24 3.90
C GLY A 51 -10.90 5.31 5.36
N CYS A 52 -10.34 4.22 5.90
CA CYS A 52 -9.91 4.17 7.30
C CYS A 52 -8.95 5.30 7.65
N LEU A 53 -7.97 5.58 6.78
CA LEU A 53 -6.98 6.61 7.04
C LEU A 53 -7.65 7.98 7.13
N GLU A 54 -8.46 8.33 6.13
CA GLU A 54 -9.18 9.60 6.06
C GLU A 54 -10.09 9.81 7.29
N VAL A 55 -11.09 8.95 7.48
CA VAL A 55 -12.09 9.07 8.56
C VAL A 55 -11.45 9.13 9.94
N SER A 56 -10.31 8.44 10.13
CA SER A 56 -9.68 8.35 11.45
C SER A 56 -8.66 9.47 11.71
N SER A 57 -8.11 10.09 10.67
CA SER A 57 -7.05 11.11 10.80
C SER A 57 -7.54 12.54 10.59
N PHE A 58 -8.72 12.71 9.99
CA PHE A 58 -9.35 14.00 9.77
C PHE A 58 -10.79 13.95 10.30
N MET A 59 -10.99 14.39 11.54
CA MET A 59 -12.31 14.52 12.14
C MET A 59 -12.52 15.95 12.55
N TYR A 60 -13.37 16.65 11.81
CA TYR A 60 -13.66 18.05 12.06
C TYR A 60 -13.98 18.32 13.54
N PRO A 61 -13.37 19.34 14.17
CA PRO A 61 -12.48 20.35 13.59
C PRO A 61 -10.97 19.99 13.63
N TYR A 62 -10.60 18.75 13.95
CA TYR A 62 -9.22 18.32 14.18
C TYR A 62 -8.60 17.56 12.99
N THR A 63 -7.28 17.66 12.87
CA THR A 63 -6.46 16.95 11.87
C THR A 63 -5.19 16.38 12.50
N ALA A 64 -4.77 15.20 12.06
CA ALA A 64 -3.48 14.61 12.41
C ALA A 64 -2.36 14.95 11.40
N TRP A 65 -2.66 15.76 10.37
CA TRP A 65 -1.72 16.11 9.31
C TRP A 65 -1.07 17.47 9.58
N GLN A 66 0.26 17.53 9.53
CA GLN A 66 1.03 18.78 9.61
C GLN A 66 1.17 19.46 8.25
N ASP A 67 1.31 18.66 7.19
CA ASP A 67 1.33 19.14 5.81
C ASP A 67 -0.06 19.57 5.33
N SER A 68 -0.10 20.28 4.20
CA SER A 68 -1.38 20.65 3.57
C SER A 68 -2.17 19.39 3.23
N TYR A 69 -3.44 19.33 3.63
CA TYR A 69 -4.28 18.15 3.48
C TYR A 69 -5.57 18.48 2.73
N ILE A 70 -5.93 17.64 1.76
CA ILE A 70 -7.21 17.71 1.05
C ILE A 70 -7.95 16.37 1.16
N HIS A 71 -9.15 16.44 1.72
CA HIS A 71 -10.12 15.35 1.64
C HIS A 71 -10.56 15.16 0.19
N THR A 72 -10.67 13.89 -0.23
CA THR A 72 -11.19 13.58 -1.56
C THR A 72 -12.26 12.50 -1.49
N ALA A 73 -13.19 12.53 -2.45
CA ALA A 73 -14.13 11.44 -2.64
C ALA A 73 -13.38 10.13 -2.93
N PHE A 74 -14.06 9.01 -2.68
CA PHE A 74 -13.43 7.70 -2.65
C PHE A 74 -12.82 7.30 -4.00
N GLU A 75 -13.45 7.74 -5.09
CA GLU A 75 -13.17 7.36 -6.46
C GLU A 75 -12.17 8.27 -7.19
N ASN A 76 -11.79 9.42 -6.63
CA ASN A 76 -11.10 10.47 -7.40
C ASN A 76 -9.87 11.11 -6.74
N ALA A 77 -9.30 10.51 -5.70
CA ALA A 77 -8.11 11.03 -5.00
C ALA A 77 -6.93 11.35 -5.95
N ALA A 78 -6.65 10.47 -6.91
CA ALA A 78 -5.57 10.69 -7.87
C ALA A 78 -5.86 11.86 -8.82
N ALA A 79 -7.11 11.99 -9.29
CA ALA A 79 -7.52 13.10 -10.15
C ALA A 79 -7.45 14.45 -9.41
N THR A 80 -7.86 14.48 -8.14
CA THR A 80 -7.76 15.68 -7.30
C THR A 80 -6.30 16.09 -7.10
N CYS A 81 -5.42 15.15 -6.74
CA CYS A 81 -4.01 15.44 -6.56
C CYS A 81 -3.35 15.94 -7.87
N GLY A 82 -3.66 15.31 -9.01
CA GLY A 82 -3.21 15.78 -10.33
C GLY A 82 -3.72 17.19 -10.67
N GLY A 83 -4.95 17.53 -10.28
CA GLY A 83 -5.48 18.89 -10.41
C GLY A 83 -4.73 19.90 -9.55
N VAL A 84 -4.39 19.53 -8.31
CA VAL A 84 -3.59 20.35 -7.40
C VAL A 84 -2.17 20.55 -7.93
N GLU A 85 -1.49 19.50 -8.37
CA GLU A 85 -0.17 19.58 -9.01
C GLU A 85 -0.21 20.54 -10.20
N ALA A 86 -1.19 20.37 -11.11
CA ALA A 86 -1.33 21.21 -12.28
C ALA A 86 -1.57 22.69 -11.91
N ALA A 87 -2.35 22.95 -10.86
CA ALA A 87 -2.58 24.30 -10.35
C ALA A 87 -1.28 24.93 -9.83
N TYR A 88 -0.51 24.21 -9.01
CA TYR A 88 0.78 24.68 -8.49
C TYR A 88 1.80 24.92 -9.61
N ARG A 89 1.85 24.05 -10.62
CA ARG A 89 2.68 24.26 -11.82
C ARG A 89 2.28 25.52 -12.58
N VAL A 90 1.00 25.86 -12.69
CA VAL A 90 0.53 27.12 -13.27
C VAL A 90 0.91 28.32 -12.40
N LEU A 91 0.74 28.24 -11.08
CA LEU A 91 1.11 29.31 -10.15
C LEU A 91 2.60 29.63 -10.22
N LYS A 92 3.45 28.60 -10.26
CA LYS A 92 4.91 28.74 -10.40
C LYS A 92 5.29 29.39 -11.73
N ARG A 93 4.71 28.92 -12.85
CA ARG A 93 4.93 29.54 -14.18
C ARG A 93 4.49 31.00 -14.25
N LYS A 94 3.50 31.40 -13.45
CA LYS A 94 3.01 32.79 -13.35
C LYS A 94 3.80 33.63 -12.34
N GLY A 95 4.84 33.09 -11.70
CA GLY A 95 5.62 33.79 -10.66
C GLY A 95 4.81 34.12 -9.41
N LYS A 96 3.73 33.36 -9.12
CA LYS A 96 2.90 33.55 -7.93
C LYS A 96 3.42 32.79 -6.71
N ILE A 97 4.25 31.77 -6.93
CA ILE A 97 4.95 30.99 -5.92
C ILE A 97 6.36 30.69 -6.44
N ASP A 98 7.35 30.71 -5.55
CA ASP A 98 8.74 30.36 -5.87
C ASP A 98 9.13 28.96 -5.34
N ASP A 99 8.43 28.52 -4.30
CA ASP A 99 8.63 27.24 -3.63
C ASP A 99 8.42 26.02 -4.54
N SER A 100 8.91 24.87 -4.08
CA SER A 100 8.63 23.56 -4.67
C SER A 100 7.83 22.71 -3.69
N TYR A 101 6.95 21.87 -4.21
CA TYR A 101 6.04 21.05 -3.42
C TYR A 101 6.07 19.61 -3.87
N LYS A 102 5.85 18.69 -2.93
CA LYS A 102 5.68 17.25 -3.17
C LYS A 102 4.20 16.90 -3.11
N PHE A 103 3.70 16.21 -4.13
CA PHE A 103 2.29 15.83 -4.22
C PHE A 103 2.16 14.33 -3.92
N ILE A 104 1.48 14.00 -2.82
CA ILE A 104 1.38 12.63 -2.34
C ILE A 104 -0.10 12.31 -2.11
N THR A 105 -0.57 11.23 -2.73
CA THR A 105 -1.92 10.71 -2.50
C THR A 105 -1.84 9.43 -1.71
N PHE A 106 -2.67 9.29 -0.69
CA PHE A 106 -2.91 8.02 0.00
C PHE A 106 -4.30 7.47 -0.35
N GLY A 107 -4.37 6.16 -0.54
CA GLY A 107 -5.63 5.44 -0.73
C GLY A 107 -5.55 4.04 -0.15
N GLY A 108 -6.67 3.55 0.40
CA GLY A 108 -6.81 2.14 0.74
C GLY A 108 -7.00 1.31 -0.53
N ASP A 109 -6.95 -0.01 -0.41
CA ASP A 109 -7.09 -0.90 -1.56
C ASP A 109 -8.42 -0.72 -2.29
N GLY A 110 -9.54 -0.51 -1.60
CA GLY A 110 -10.83 -0.21 -2.26
C GLY A 110 -10.80 1.05 -3.14
N GLY A 111 -10.11 2.10 -2.69
CA GLY A 111 -9.97 3.37 -3.41
C GLY A 111 -8.91 3.33 -4.51
N THR A 112 -8.24 2.19 -4.68
CA THR A 112 -7.09 2.06 -5.59
C THR A 112 -7.28 0.90 -6.58
N TYR A 113 -7.57 -0.30 -6.08
CA TYR A 113 -7.78 -1.51 -6.86
C TYR A 113 -9.16 -1.54 -7.55
N ASP A 114 -10.14 -0.83 -6.99
CA ASP A 114 -11.54 -0.90 -7.40
C ASP A 114 -12.04 0.48 -7.86
N ILE A 115 -12.75 1.23 -7.01
CA ILE A 115 -13.55 2.38 -7.44
C ILE A 115 -12.69 3.56 -7.94
N GLY A 116 -11.49 3.74 -7.35
CA GLY A 116 -10.57 4.80 -7.77
C GLY A 116 -9.58 4.40 -8.86
N LEU A 117 -9.65 3.17 -9.39
CA LEU A 117 -8.72 2.69 -10.42
C LEU A 117 -8.75 3.57 -11.67
N GLN A 118 -9.93 4.04 -12.10
CA GLN A 118 -10.04 4.89 -13.28
C GLN A 118 -9.35 6.24 -13.10
N SER A 119 -9.51 6.88 -11.93
CA SER A 119 -8.87 8.16 -11.66
C SER A 119 -7.35 8.01 -11.49
N LEU A 120 -6.92 6.92 -10.85
CA LEU A 120 -5.51 6.54 -10.75
C LEU A 120 -4.90 6.35 -12.14
N SER A 121 -5.49 5.47 -12.95
CA SER A 121 -5.07 5.19 -14.32
C SER A 121 -4.93 6.48 -15.14
N GLY A 122 -5.92 7.38 -15.08
CA GLY A 122 -5.86 8.65 -15.79
C GLY A 122 -4.76 9.58 -15.27
N ALA A 123 -4.52 9.63 -13.95
CA ALA A 123 -3.45 10.46 -13.40
C ALA A 123 -2.06 9.96 -13.78
N MET A 124 -1.86 8.63 -13.77
CA MET A 124 -0.62 7.98 -14.19
C MET A 124 -0.37 8.18 -15.69
N GLU A 125 -1.41 8.03 -16.54
CA GLU A 125 -1.33 8.24 -17.99
C GLU A 125 -0.96 9.69 -18.38
N ARG A 126 -1.47 10.68 -17.66
CA ARG A 126 -1.09 12.09 -17.87
C ARG A 126 0.31 12.45 -17.37
N GLY A 127 0.99 11.54 -16.66
CA GLY A 127 2.34 11.76 -16.16
C GLY A 127 2.46 12.90 -15.15
N HIS A 128 1.44 13.09 -14.30
CA HIS A 128 1.53 14.08 -13.21
C HIS A 128 2.72 13.79 -12.30
N ASP A 129 3.45 14.84 -11.88
CA ASP A 129 4.57 14.72 -10.94
C ASP A 129 4.05 14.52 -9.51
N MET A 130 3.63 13.29 -9.22
CA MET A 130 2.97 12.90 -7.99
C MET A 130 3.25 11.44 -7.62
N VAL A 131 3.20 11.15 -6.32
CA VAL A 131 3.23 9.78 -5.80
C VAL A 131 1.82 9.36 -5.37
N TYR A 132 1.35 8.21 -5.86
CA TYR A 132 0.18 7.55 -5.28
C TYR A 132 0.61 6.36 -4.44
N VAL A 133 0.15 6.32 -3.20
CA VAL A 133 0.47 5.29 -2.21
C VAL A 133 -0.80 4.52 -1.86
N CYS A 134 -0.86 3.27 -2.28
CA CYS A 134 -1.85 2.32 -1.81
C CYS A 134 -1.40 1.72 -0.48
N TYR A 135 -2.10 2.04 0.62
CA TYR A 135 -1.97 1.26 1.85
C TYR A 135 -2.91 0.05 1.73
N ASP A 136 -2.37 -1.07 1.27
CA ASP A 136 -3.15 -2.26 1.00
C ASP A 136 -3.42 -3.04 2.28
N ASN A 137 -4.65 -2.93 2.80
CA ASN A 137 -5.10 -3.70 3.93
C ASN A 137 -6.10 -4.80 3.52
N GLU A 138 -6.24 -5.05 2.22
CA GLU A 138 -6.92 -6.18 1.60
C GLU A 138 -8.41 -6.33 1.90
N ALA A 139 -9.10 -5.26 2.28
CA ALA A 139 -10.55 -5.20 2.36
C ALA A 139 -11.00 -3.74 2.45
N TYR A 140 -12.29 -3.48 2.22
CA TYR A 140 -12.91 -2.23 2.65
C TYR A 140 -13.05 -2.25 4.18
N MET A 141 -11.97 -1.92 4.88
CA MET A 141 -11.90 -2.04 6.34
C MET A 141 -12.86 -1.11 7.06
N ASN A 142 -12.99 0.13 6.58
CA ASN A 142 -13.78 1.16 7.26
C ASN A 142 -15.27 0.83 7.32
N THR A 143 -15.79 0.24 6.25
CA THR A 143 -17.21 -0.07 6.09
C THR A 143 -17.61 -1.39 6.76
N GLY A 144 -16.67 -2.09 7.41
CA GLY A 144 -16.93 -3.36 8.07
C GLY A 144 -16.37 -4.58 7.34
N ILE A 145 -15.13 -4.48 6.83
CA ILE A 145 -14.35 -5.62 6.32
C ILE A 145 -15.08 -6.31 5.13
N GLN A 146 -15.48 -5.53 4.13
CA GLN A 146 -16.03 -6.07 2.87
C GLN A 146 -14.91 -6.46 1.91
N ARG A 147 -15.14 -7.47 1.07
CA ARG A 147 -14.21 -7.88 0.03
C ARG A 147 -13.86 -6.76 -0.94
N SER A 148 -12.58 -6.60 -1.24
CA SER A 148 -12.05 -5.80 -2.35
C SER A 148 -11.38 -6.68 -3.40
N SER A 149 -10.96 -6.09 -4.53
CA SER A 149 -10.09 -6.80 -5.48
C SER A 149 -8.72 -7.15 -4.90
N ALA A 150 -8.28 -6.49 -3.82
CA ALA A 150 -7.03 -6.81 -3.12
C ALA A 150 -7.17 -7.97 -2.13
N THR A 151 -8.39 -8.29 -1.67
CA THR A 151 -8.64 -9.43 -0.78
C THR A 151 -8.07 -10.73 -1.38
N PRO A 152 -7.28 -11.53 -0.64
CA PRO A 152 -6.79 -12.83 -1.12
C PRO A 152 -7.92 -13.82 -1.35
N ARG A 153 -7.64 -14.83 -2.17
CA ARG A 153 -8.55 -15.98 -2.32
C ARG A 153 -8.74 -16.67 -0.97
N PHE A 154 -9.94 -17.20 -0.75
CA PHE A 154 -10.39 -17.87 0.48
C PHE A 154 -10.55 -16.97 1.70
N ALA A 155 -10.15 -15.69 1.67
CA ALA A 155 -10.32 -14.82 2.82
C ALA A 155 -11.81 -14.61 3.15
N ASP A 156 -12.16 -14.78 4.42
CA ASP A 156 -13.47 -14.47 4.99
C ASP A 156 -13.67 -12.95 5.10
N SER A 157 -14.81 -12.45 4.63
CA SER A 157 -15.18 -11.04 4.68
C SER A 157 -16.71 -10.91 4.79
N THR A 158 -17.23 -9.73 5.14
CA THR A 158 -18.69 -9.56 5.32
C THR A 158 -19.50 -9.70 4.03
N THR A 159 -18.87 -9.56 2.86
CA THR A 159 -19.51 -9.76 1.54
C THR A 159 -19.06 -11.03 0.82
N THR A 160 -18.07 -11.73 1.36
CA THR A 160 -17.70 -13.09 0.94
C THR A 160 -17.53 -13.96 2.18
N PRO A 161 -18.62 -14.25 2.92
CA PRO A 161 -18.54 -14.98 4.17
C PRO A 161 -18.24 -16.47 3.92
N VAL A 162 -17.58 -17.10 4.88
CA VAL A 162 -17.43 -18.55 4.94
C VAL A 162 -18.71 -19.18 5.47
N GLY A 163 -19.24 -20.17 4.75
CA GLY A 163 -20.43 -20.93 5.09
C GLY A 163 -20.46 -22.29 4.40
N SER A 164 -21.63 -22.92 4.34
CA SER A 164 -21.79 -24.23 3.68
C SER A 164 -21.60 -24.17 2.15
N VAL A 165 -21.91 -23.02 1.53
CA VAL A 165 -21.86 -22.83 0.07
C VAL A 165 -20.63 -22.04 -0.39
N HIS A 166 -20.17 -21.08 0.42
CA HIS A 166 -19.07 -20.18 0.08
C HIS A 166 -17.89 -20.40 1.02
N GLN A 167 -16.68 -20.39 0.49
CA GLN A 167 -15.44 -20.62 1.24
C GLN A 167 -14.56 -19.36 1.27
N GLY A 168 -15.19 -18.20 1.49
CA GLY A 168 -14.54 -16.91 1.36
C GLY A 168 -14.51 -16.41 -0.10
N LYS A 169 -13.60 -15.48 -0.40
CA LYS A 169 -13.46 -14.93 -1.76
C LYS A 169 -13.01 -16.00 -2.77
N PRO A 170 -13.71 -16.20 -3.89
CA PRO A 170 -13.32 -17.22 -4.87
C PRO A 170 -12.20 -16.77 -5.83
N GLN A 171 -12.05 -15.47 -6.09
CA GLN A 171 -11.02 -14.96 -7.00
C GLN A 171 -9.67 -14.74 -6.30
N ASN A 172 -8.57 -14.88 -7.06
CA ASN A 172 -7.26 -14.40 -6.65
C ASN A 172 -7.21 -12.86 -6.55
N LYS A 173 -6.18 -12.37 -5.86
CA LYS A 173 -5.89 -10.93 -5.73
C LYS A 173 -5.60 -10.33 -7.11
N LYS A 174 -6.21 -9.18 -7.42
CA LYS A 174 -5.88 -8.40 -8.63
C LYS A 174 -4.45 -7.89 -8.50
N ASP A 175 -3.66 -7.99 -9.55
CA ASP A 175 -2.25 -7.61 -9.53
C ASP A 175 -2.09 -6.12 -9.86
N LEU A 176 -2.39 -5.25 -8.89
CA LEU A 176 -2.39 -3.80 -9.12
C LEU A 176 -1.00 -3.26 -9.46
N THR A 177 0.05 -3.79 -8.84
CA THR A 177 1.41 -3.32 -9.08
C THR A 177 1.80 -3.53 -10.55
N GLU A 178 1.47 -4.68 -11.13
CA GLU A 178 1.70 -4.95 -12.56
C GLU A 178 0.84 -4.07 -13.48
N ILE A 179 -0.40 -3.74 -13.10
CA ILE A 179 -1.22 -2.76 -13.84
C ILE A 179 -0.53 -1.39 -13.84
N MET A 180 0.07 -0.97 -12.71
CA MET A 180 0.82 0.27 -12.62
C MET A 180 2.11 0.24 -13.44
N VAL A 181 2.81 -0.90 -13.49
CA VAL A 181 3.98 -1.07 -14.39
C VAL A 181 3.56 -0.93 -15.86
N ALA A 182 2.41 -1.49 -16.23
CA ALA A 182 1.90 -1.40 -17.61
C ALA A 182 1.58 0.03 -18.07
N HIS A 183 1.42 1.00 -17.17
CA HIS A 183 1.32 2.42 -17.52
C HIS A 183 2.65 3.02 -18.00
N GLY A 184 3.78 2.32 -17.83
CA GLY A 184 5.11 2.81 -18.22
C GLY A 184 5.57 4.02 -17.41
N ILE A 185 5.08 4.18 -16.17
CA ILE A 185 5.46 5.30 -15.31
C ILE A 185 6.91 5.14 -14.81
N PRO A 186 7.62 6.25 -14.53
CA PRO A 186 9.03 6.22 -14.13
C PRO A 186 9.36 5.27 -12.98
N TYR A 187 8.46 5.15 -12.00
CA TYR A 187 8.72 4.36 -10.80
C TYR A 187 7.48 3.67 -10.23
N VAL A 188 7.58 2.35 -10.01
CA VAL A 188 6.58 1.53 -9.33
C VAL A 188 7.28 0.69 -8.28
N ALA A 189 6.72 0.56 -7.08
CA ALA A 189 7.26 -0.38 -6.10
C ALA A 189 6.19 -1.09 -5.27
N GLN A 190 6.51 -2.32 -4.87
CA GLN A 190 5.76 -3.08 -3.89
C GLN A 190 6.62 -3.34 -2.66
N THR A 191 6.11 -3.04 -1.48
CA THR A 191 6.89 -3.05 -0.23
C THR A 191 6.00 -3.26 0.99
N THR A 192 6.63 -3.43 2.16
CA THR A 192 6.00 -3.35 3.48
C THR A 192 7.06 -3.01 4.53
N PHE A 193 6.66 -2.83 5.79
CA PHE A 193 7.54 -2.39 6.87
C PHE A 193 8.12 -3.59 7.64
N ILE A 194 9.23 -4.15 7.15
CA ILE A 194 10.02 -5.15 7.89
C ILE A 194 11.27 -4.57 8.53
N GLY A 195 11.78 -5.24 9.55
CA GLY A 195 13.09 -4.96 10.17
C GLY A 195 13.21 -3.51 10.63
N ASN A 196 14.13 -2.77 10.01
CA ASN A 196 14.39 -1.37 10.32
C ASN A 196 13.74 -0.39 9.33
N PHE A 197 12.68 -0.76 8.61
CA PHE A 197 11.97 0.11 7.65
C PHE A 197 12.79 0.57 6.44
N ARG A 198 14.00 0.06 6.23
CA ARG A 198 14.90 0.51 5.17
C ARG A 198 14.27 0.40 3.77
N ASP A 199 13.71 -0.75 3.42
CA ASP A 199 13.12 -1.00 2.09
C ASP A 199 11.99 -0.01 1.79
N LEU A 200 11.04 0.14 2.73
CA LEU A 200 9.94 1.08 2.61
C LEU A 200 10.47 2.53 2.48
N HIS A 201 11.43 2.93 3.31
CA HIS A 201 11.99 4.28 3.25
C HIS A 201 12.70 4.55 1.91
N GLU A 202 13.59 3.67 1.47
CA GLU A 202 14.36 3.86 0.22
C GLU A 202 13.42 3.91 -0.99
N LYS A 203 12.38 3.07 -1.03
CA LYS A 203 11.37 3.09 -2.08
C LYS A 203 10.47 4.33 -2.02
N SER A 204 10.07 4.76 -0.82
CA SER A 204 9.32 6.01 -0.65
C SER A 204 10.12 7.22 -1.08
N ARG A 205 11.40 7.28 -0.71
CA ARG A 205 12.30 8.33 -1.16
C ARG A 205 12.42 8.32 -2.68
N LYS A 206 12.70 7.16 -3.28
CA LYS A 206 12.80 7.06 -4.73
C LYS A 206 11.51 7.50 -5.43
N ALA A 207 10.33 7.08 -4.96
CA ALA A 207 9.06 7.55 -5.52
C ALA A 207 8.88 9.07 -5.43
N ILE A 208 9.17 9.69 -4.27
CA ILE A 208 8.94 11.13 -4.01
C ILE A 208 9.90 12.04 -4.78
N TYR A 209 11.10 11.56 -5.09
CA TYR A 209 12.14 12.36 -5.76
C TYR A 209 12.37 11.96 -7.23
N THR A 210 11.69 10.94 -7.74
CA THR A 210 11.66 10.65 -9.18
C THR A 210 10.68 11.60 -9.85
N PRO A 211 11.12 12.44 -10.82
CA PRO A 211 10.20 13.32 -11.53
C PRO A 211 9.15 12.54 -12.32
N GLY A 212 7.88 12.91 -12.16
CA GLY A 212 6.76 12.29 -12.86
C GLY A 212 5.92 11.38 -11.98
N ALA A 213 5.08 10.56 -12.62
CA ALA A 213 4.15 9.70 -11.91
C ALA A 213 4.89 8.55 -11.21
N ALA A 214 4.59 8.33 -9.94
CA ALA A 214 5.12 7.19 -9.19
C ALA A 214 4.04 6.49 -8.38
N PHE A 215 4.20 5.18 -8.20
CA PHE A 215 3.26 4.36 -7.45
C PHE A 215 3.95 3.49 -6.39
N LEU A 216 3.35 3.45 -5.20
CA LEU A 216 3.76 2.54 -4.12
C LEU A 216 2.58 1.68 -3.69
N ASN A 217 2.76 0.37 -3.72
CA ASN A 217 1.84 -0.60 -3.12
C ASN A 217 2.43 -1.10 -1.80
N VAL A 218 1.81 -0.77 -0.68
CA VAL A 218 2.36 -1.06 0.65
C VAL A 218 1.42 -1.97 1.44
N LEU A 219 1.82 -3.22 1.69
CA LEU A 219 1.04 -4.11 2.54
C LEU A 219 0.95 -3.51 3.94
N SER A 220 -0.27 -3.29 4.39
CA SER A 220 -0.61 -2.58 5.61
C SER A 220 -1.60 -3.40 6.43
N PRO A 221 -1.15 -4.47 7.13
CA PRO A 221 -2.03 -5.38 7.84
C PRO A 221 -3.01 -4.67 8.79
N CYS A 222 -4.26 -5.14 8.77
CA CYS A 222 -5.31 -4.65 9.65
C CYS A 222 -5.61 -5.70 10.73
N PRO A 223 -5.25 -5.47 12.01
CA PRO A 223 -5.42 -6.48 13.06
C PRO A 223 -6.88 -6.90 13.24
N ARG A 224 -7.79 -5.93 13.18
CA ARG A 224 -9.24 -6.18 13.27
C ARG A 224 -9.79 -6.96 12.09
N GLY A 225 -9.40 -6.58 10.87
CA GLY A 225 -9.91 -7.20 9.64
C GLY A 225 -9.35 -8.59 9.39
N TRP A 226 -8.06 -8.77 9.64
CA TRP A 226 -7.36 -10.03 9.40
C TRP A 226 -7.45 -10.97 10.61
N ARG A 227 -7.90 -10.45 11.76
CA ARG A 227 -8.12 -11.19 13.02
C ARG A 227 -6.83 -11.79 13.55
N TYR A 228 -5.85 -10.93 13.85
CA TYR A 228 -4.60 -11.28 14.52
C TYR A 228 -4.34 -10.30 15.70
N PRO A 229 -3.59 -10.71 16.75
CA PRO A 229 -3.23 -9.83 17.87
C PRO A 229 -2.43 -8.60 17.44
N THR A 230 -2.69 -7.42 18.01
CA THR A 230 -2.12 -6.16 17.53
C THR A 230 -0.58 -6.11 17.57
N GLU A 231 0.02 -6.80 18.54
CA GLU A 231 1.45 -6.95 18.77
C GLU A 231 2.16 -7.81 17.71
N ASP A 232 1.41 -8.67 17.01
CA ASP A 232 1.97 -9.63 16.05
C ASP A 232 2.19 -9.03 14.66
N ILE A 233 1.89 -7.74 14.46
CA ILE A 233 1.97 -7.11 13.14
C ILE A 233 3.35 -7.30 12.47
N ALA A 234 4.44 -7.22 13.24
CA ALA A 234 5.80 -7.43 12.75
C ALA A 234 6.01 -8.88 12.26
N ALA A 235 5.46 -9.87 12.97
CA ALA A 235 5.51 -11.27 12.57
C ALA A 235 4.65 -11.51 11.32
N VAL A 236 3.47 -10.90 11.24
CA VAL A 236 2.55 -11.00 10.09
C VAL A 236 3.18 -10.44 8.81
N VAL A 237 3.78 -9.24 8.85
CA VAL A 237 4.46 -8.68 7.66
C VAL A 237 5.69 -9.50 7.29
N LYS A 238 6.46 -10.02 8.26
CA LYS A 238 7.62 -10.86 7.98
C LYS A 238 7.22 -12.17 7.32
N ALA A 239 6.18 -12.83 7.83
CA ALA A 239 5.63 -14.04 7.22
C ALA A 239 5.08 -13.77 5.81
N ALA A 240 4.48 -12.60 5.57
CA ALA A 240 3.97 -12.22 4.26
C ALA A 240 5.08 -12.12 3.20
N VAL A 241 6.22 -11.52 3.56
CA VAL A 241 7.37 -11.43 2.64
C VAL A 241 8.12 -12.76 2.53
N ASP A 242 8.25 -13.52 3.63
CA ASP A 242 8.98 -14.79 3.65
C ASP A 242 8.28 -15.89 2.87
N SER A 243 6.95 -15.87 2.82
CA SER A 243 6.16 -16.80 2.00
C SER A 243 5.97 -16.34 0.57
N CYS A 244 6.49 -15.15 0.22
CA CYS A 244 6.31 -14.49 -1.07
C CYS A 244 4.84 -14.21 -1.44
N VAL A 245 3.88 -14.27 -0.50
CA VAL A 245 2.51 -13.80 -0.76
C VAL A 245 2.48 -12.30 -1.05
N TRP A 246 3.46 -11.57 -0.50
CA TRP A 246 3.71 -10.17 -0.79
C TRP A 246 5.19 -9.96 -1.14
N PRO A 247 5.59 -10.19 -2.39
CA PRO A 247 6.98 -9.99 -2.80
C PRO A 247 7.35 -8.51 -2.73
N MET A 248 8.58 -8.21 -2.32
CA MET A 248 9.09 -6.85 -2.30
C MET A 248 10.04 -6.61 -3.46
N PHE A 249 9.64 -5.68 -4.33
CA PHE A 249 10.38 -5.35 -5.54
C PHE A 249 10.11 -3.89 -5.93
N GLU A 250 10.88 -3.41 -6.88
CA GLU A 250 10.64 -2.14 -7.55
C GLU A 250 10.89 -2.29 -9.05
N VAL A 251 10.28 -1.39 -9.82
CA VAL A 251 10.44 -1.26 -11.26
C VAL A 251 10.78 0.19 -11.54
N GLU A 252 11.96 0.41 -12.09
CA GLU A 252 12.46 1.74 -12.46
C GLU A 252 12.65 1.77 -13.98
N ASN A 253 11.87 2.61 -14.66
CA ASN A 253 11.87 2.70 -16.13
C ASN A 253 11.76 1.33 -16.84
N GLY A 254 10.88 0.46 -16.32
CA GLY A 254 10.64 -0.89 -16.87
C GLY A 254 11.63 -1.97 -16.42
N VAL A 255 12.69 -1.62 -15.69
CA VAL A 255 13.69 -2.58 -15.17
C VAL A 255 13.24 -3.11 -13.81
N TYR A 256 13.04 -4.42 -13.69
CA TYR A 256 12.56 -5.05 -12.47
C TYR A 256 13.72 -5.40 -11.53
N ARG A 257 13.55 -5.11 -10.24
CA ARG A 257 14.54 -5.46 -9.22
C ARG A 257 13.87 -6.00 -7.96
N LEU A 258 14.20 -7.23 -7.59
CA LEU A 258 13.89 -7.74 -6.26
C LEU A 258 14.69 -6.96 -5.21
N THR A 259 14.01 -6.55 -4.14
CA THR A 259 14.67 -5.90 -2.99
C THR A 259 14.69 -6.79 -1.76
N TYR A 260 13.96 -7.90 -1.81
CA TYR A 260 13.99 -8.95 -0.80
C TYR A 260 13.80 -10.32 -1.43
N GLU A 261 14.70 -11.22 -1.11
CA GLU A 261 14.59 -12.64 -1.41
C GLU A 261 14.73 -13.42 -0.09
N PRO A 262 13.72 -14.22 0.30
CA PRO A 262 13.81 -14.99 1.52
C PRO A 262 14.86 -16.11 1.38
N ARG A 263 15.77 -16.21 2.35
CA ARG A 263 16.76 -17.32 2.39
C ARG A 263 16.09 -18.70 2.39
N HIS A 264 14.96 -18.79 3.08
CA HIS A 264 14.11 -19.96 3.10
C HIS A 264 12.68 -19.48 2.90
N LYS A 265 12.08 -19.86 1.77
CA LYS A 265 10.68 -19.53 1.48
C LYS A 265 9.77 -20.26 2.46
N LEU A 266 8.97 -19.50 3.19
CA LEU A 266 8.00 -20.02 4.14
C LEU A 266 6.79 -20.63 3.40
N PRO A 267 6.22 -21.76 3.84
CA PRO A 267 4.94 -22.23 3.32
C PRO A 267 3.84 -21.17 3.48
N VAL A 268 3.00 -20.98 2.46
CA VAL A 268 1.89 -20.01 2.48
C VAL A 268 0.90 -20.31 3.61
N ALA A 269 0.72 -21.59 3.95
CA ALA A 269 -0.07 -22.03 5.08
C ALA A 269 0.40 -21.43 6.42
N ASP A 270 1.70 -21.19 6.60
CA ASP A 270 2.22 -20.63 7.85
C ASP A 270 1.88 -19.15 7.98
N TYR A 271 1.92 -18.39 6.87
CA TYR A 271 1.41 -17.02 6.84
C TYR A 271 -0.11 -16.97 7.08
N MET A 272 -0.88 -17.84 6.42
CA MET A 272 -2.34 -17.88 6.55
C MET A 272 -2.78 -18.24 7.98
N ARG A 273 -2.03 -19.09 8.68
CA ARG A 273 -2.34 -19.55 10.04
C ARG A 273 -2.30 -18.41 11.08
N LEU A 274 -1.55 -17.34 10.82
CA LEU A 274 -1.47 -16.18 11.69
C LEU A 274 -2.77 -15.34 11.72
N GLN A 275 -3.77 -15.67 10.89
CA GLN A 275 -4.89 -14.79 10.59
C GLN A 275 -6.22 -15.54 10.68
N GLY A 276 -7.12 -15.07 11.54
CA GLY A 276 -8.44 -15.67 11.71
C GLY A 276 -9.34 -15.60 10.46
N ARG A 277 -9.04 -14.73 9.48
CA ARG A 277 -9.78 -14.68 8.19
C ARG A 277 -9.57 -15.91 7.30
N PHE A 278 -8.63 -16.80 7.65
CA PHE A 278 -8.36 -18.06 6.94
C PHE A 278 -8.58 -19.31 7.81
N ALA A 279 -9.15 -19.17 9.01
CA ALA A 279 -9.25 -20.27 9.97
C ALA A 279 -9.97 -21.53 9.41
N HIS A 280 -10.94 -21.35 8.51
CA HIS A 280 -11.64 -22.45 7.84
C HIS A 280 -10.77 -23.25 6.89
N CYS A 281 -9.71 -22.67 6.31
CA CYS A 281 -8.80 -23.37 5.40
C CYS A 281 -8.02 -24.49 6.10
N PHE A 282 -7.94 -24.46 7.44
CA PHE A 282 -7.25 -25.46 8.26
C PHE A 282 -8.16 -26.54 8.85
N LYS A 283 -9.45 -26.55 8.48
CA LYS A 283 -10.37 -27.62 8.89
C LYS A 283 -10.10 -28.88 8.05
N PRO A 284 -10.29 -30.09 8.61
CA PRO A 284 -10.14 -31.33 7.86
C PRO A 284 -10.98 -31.31 6.57
N GLY A 285 -10.37 -31.70 5.45
CA GLY A 285 -11.00 -31.71 4.12
C GLY A 285 -10.84 -30.42 3.31
N ASN A 286 -10.21 -29.37 3.88
CA ASN A 286 -9.93 -28.10 3.19
C ASN A 286 -8.46 -27.94 2.78
N GLU A 287 -7.66 -29.00 2.84
CA GLU A 287 -6.23 -29.00 2.49
C GLU A 287 -5.99 -28.47 1.06
N TRP A 288 -6.91 -28.78 0.14
CA TRP A 288 -6.91 -28.29 -1.24
C TRP A 288 -6.89 -26.75 -1.35
N MET A 289 -7.44 -26.02 -0.37
CA MET A 289 -7.42 -24.56 -0.37
C MET A 289 -6.00 -24.03 -0.13
N LEU A 290 -5.27 -24.67 0.78
CA LEU A 290 -3.88 -24.33 1.10
C LEU A 290 -2.97 -24.67 -0.08
N GLU A 291 -3.19 -25.82 -0.73
CA GLU A 291 -2.48 -26.22 -1.94
C GLU A 291 -2.69 -25.23 -3.09
N GLN A 292 -3.94 -24.81 -3.36
CA GLN A 292 -4.23 -23.83 -4.39
C GLN A 292 -3.66 -22.44 -4.07
N ALA A 293 -3.66 -22.04 -2.79
CA ALA A 293 -3.03 -20.79 -2.37
C ALA A 293 -1.51 -20.85 -2.57
N GLN A 294 -0.87 -21.97 -2.21
CA GLN A 294 0.56 -22.20 -2.41
C GLN A 294 0.93 -22.15 -3.89
N GLN A 295 0.20 -22.90 -4.73
CA GLN A 295 0.44 -22.96 -6.17
C GLN A 295 0.37 -21.57 -6.81
N TRP A 296 -0.67 -20.78 -6.51
CA TRP A 296 -0.82 -19.43 -7.05
C TRP A 296 0.35 -18.51 -6.67
N VAL A 297 0.81 -18.60 -5.42
CA VAL A 297 1.93 -17.78 -4.90
C VAL A 297 3.25 -18.22 -5.53
N ASP A 298 3.45 -19.53 -5.73
CA ASP A 298 4.63 -20.06 -6.42
C ASP A 298 4.68 -19.62 -7.88
N GLU A 299 3.55 -19.70 -8.60
CA GLU A 299 3.43 -19.22 -9.99
C GLU A 299 3.76 -17.73 -10.11
N LYS A 300 3.20 -16.89 -9.22
CA LYS A 300 3.45 -15.45 -9.20
C LYS A 300 4.89 -15.09 -8.84
N TRP A 301 5.47 -15.81 -7.88
CA TRP A 301 6.86 -15.62 -7.47
C TRP A 301 7.83 -15.97 -8.60
N ASN A 302 7.63 -17.10 -9.27
CA ASN A 302 8.47 -17.52 -10.39
C ASN A 302 8.39 -16.54 -11.57
N ALA A 303 7.18 -16.08 -11.91
CA ALA A 303 6.99 -15.06 -12.95
C ALA A 303 7.72 -13.74 -12.62
N LEU A 304 7.76 -13.34 -11.35
CA LEU A 304 8.52 -12.16 -10.93
C LEU A 304 10.04 -12.39 -11.04
N LEU A 305 10.54 -13.55 -10.63
CA LEU A 305 11.96 -13.90 -10.75
C LEU A 305 12.44 -13.88 -12.20
N GLU A 306 11.63 -14.39 -13.13
CA GLU A 306 11.92 -14.32 -14.56
C GLU A 306 12.05 -12.87 -15.05
N LYS A 307 11.13 -11.98 -14.62
CA LYS A 307 11.21 -10.55 -14.97
C LYS A 307 12.47 -9.89 -14.42
N CYS A 308 12.84 -10.18 -13.16
CA CYS A 308 14.05 -9.63 -12.55
C CYS A 308 15.36 -10.18 -13.15
N THR A 309 15.32 -11.32 -13.83
CA THR A 309 16.50 -11.91 -14.50
C THR A 309 16.64 -11.39 -15.94
N ASN A 310 15.53 -11.03 -16.58
CA ASN A 310 15.47 -10.65 -17.99
C ASN A 310 15.55 -9.12 -18.25
N THR A 311 15.82 -8.32 -17.22
CA THR A 311 15.98 -6.85 -17.29
C THR A 311 17.38 -6.43 -16.88
#